data_AF-A0A424RLJ6-F1
#
_entry.id   AF-A0A424RLJ6-F1
#
_cell.length_a   1.000
_cell.length_b   1.000
_cell.length_c   1.000
_cell.angle_alpha   90.00
_cell.angle_beta   90.00
_cell.angle_gamma   90.00
#
_symmetry.space_group_name_H-M   'P 1'
#
loop_
_entity.id
_entity.type
_entity.pdbx_description
1 polymer ?
#
loop_
_entity_poly.entity_id
_entity_poly.type
_entity_poly.pdbx_seq_one_letter_code
_entity_poly.pdbx_strand_id
1 'polypeptide(L)' 'MDILKSTKLDQAHYDIRGPVLDHAEWLEDQGQKVIKLNIGNPAAFGFDAPDEIFYDVIQNL' A
#
# COMPACT_ATOMS: atom_id res chain seq x y z
N MET A 1 -28.03 -13.04 -1.66
CA MET A 1 -27.45 -13.37 -2.97
C MET A 1 -25.96 -13.24 -2.79
N ASP A 2 -25.25 -14.36 -2.76
CA ASP A 2 -23.83 -14.37 -2.41
C ASP A 2 -22.99 -14.09 -3.65
N ILE A 3 -22.11 -13.10 -3.55
CA ILE A 3 -21.16 -12.78 -4.62
C ILE A 3 -19.95 -13.69 -4.42
N LEU A 4 -19.79 -14.67 -5.30
CA LEU A 4 -18.65 -15.60 -5.28
C LEU A 4 -17.49 -15.04 -6.09
N LYS A 5 -16.26 -15.27 -5.62
CA LYS A 5 -15.02 -14.91 -6.31
C LYS A 5 -14.93 -15.65 -7.65
N SER A 6 -14.51 -14.96 -8.71
CA SER A 6 -14.23 -15.58 -10.01
C SER A 6 -13.07 -16.58 -9.90
N THR A 7 -13.19 -17.72 -10.56
CA THR A 7 -12.16 -18.77 -10.62
C THR A 7 -10.85 -18.29 -11.24
N LYS A 8 -10.88 -17.22 -12.06
CA LYS A 8 -9.68 -16.59 -12.61
C LYS A 8 -8.74 -16.01 -11.54
N LEU A 9 -9.27 -15.69 -10.36
CA LEU A 9 -8.50 -15.11 -9.25
C LEU A 9 -7.92 -16.18 -8.31
N ASP A 10 -8.14 -17.48 -8.57
CA ASP A 10 -7.66 -18.55 -7.69
C ASP A 10 -6.15 -18.72 -7.70
N GLN A 11 -5.46 -18.21 -8.73
CA GLN A 11 -4.00 -18.29 -8.89
C GLN A 11 -3.33 -16.91 -8.83
N ALA A 12 -4.09 -15.87 -8.49
CA ALA A 12 -3.54 -14.53 -8.34
C ALA A 12 -2.85 -14.41 -6.97
N HIS A 13 -1.53 -14.64 -6.95
CA HIS A 13 -0.70 -14.50 -5.76
C HIS A 13 0.02 -13.15 -5.78
N TYR A 14 -0.50 -12.18 -5.05
CA TYR A 14 0.14 -10.88 -4.84
C TYR A 14 0.06 -10.51 -3.36
N ASP A 15 0.98 -11.07 -2.58
CA ASP A 15 0.90 -11.09 -1.12
C ASP A 15 1.60 -9.90 -0.44
N ILE A 16 1.96 -8.84 -1.19
CA ILE A 16 2.59 -7.63 -0.63
C ILE A 16 1.73 -7.01 0.49
N ARG A 17 0.40 -7.19 0.39
CA ARG A 17 -0.60 -6.79 1.39
C ARG A 17 -1.39 -8.00 1.89
N GLY A 18 -0.69 -9.10 2.18
CA GLY A 18 -1.28 -10.32 2.73
C GLY A 18 -1.30 -10.35 4.26
N PRO A 19 -1.51 -11.53 4.87
CA PRO A 19 -1.69 -11.70 6.33
C PRO A 19 -0.55 -11.17 7.21
N VAL A 20 0.66 -11.05 6.66
CA VAL A 20 1.82 -10.48 7.36
C VAL A 20 1.64 -8.97 7.58
N LEU A 21 1.04 -8.27 6.59
CA LEU A 21 0.72 -6.85 6.75
C LEU A 21 -0.37 -6.68 7.81
N ASP A 22 -1.41 -7.51 7.80
CA ASP A 22 -2.47 -7.46 8.82
C ASP A 22 -1.90 -7.58 10.23
N HIS A 23 -0.91 -8.46 10.42
CA HIS A 23 -0.23 -8.60 11.71
C HIS A 23 0.63 -7.37 12.05
N ALA A 24 1.34 -6.80 11.07
CA ALA A 24 2.09 -5.58 11.27
C ALA A 24 1.19 -4.40 11.68
N GLU A 25 0.03 -4.26 11.05
CA GLU A 25 -0.99 -3.24 11.40
C GLU A 25 -1.53 -3.48 12.82
N TRP A 26 -1.79 -4.74 13.19
CA TRP A 26 -2.17 -5.06 14.57
C TRP A 26 -1.10 -4.65 15.59
N LEU A 27 0.19 -4.88 15.31
CA LEU A 27 1.29 -4.43 16.19
C LEU A 27 1.34 -2.90 16.29
N GLU A 28 1.12 -2.19 15.18
CA GLU A 28 1.02 -0.73 15.15
C GLU A 28 -0.14 -0.21 16.00
N ASP A 29 -1.32 -0.84 15.94
CA ASP A 29 -2.47 -0.51 16.78
C ASP A 29 -2.22 -0.73 18.28
N GLN A 30 -1.32 -1.65 18.63
CA GLN A 30 -0.84 -1.82 20.02
C GLN A 30 0.21 -0.77 20.44
N GLY A 31 0.52 0.19 19.56
CA GLY A 31 1.50 1.25 19.79
C GLY A 31 2.94 0.86 19.49
N GLN A 32 3.17 -0.29 18.84
CA GLN A 32 4.52 -0.70 18.45
C GLN A 32 4.93 -0.04 17.13
N LYS A 33 6.19 0.37 17.04
CA LYS A 33 6.73 0.88 15.78
C LYS A 33 7.17 -0.29 14.89
N VAL A 34 6.53 -0.44 13.73
CA VAL A 34 6.93 -1.40 12.71
C VAL A 34 7.64 -0.67 11.56
N ILE A 35 8.85 -1.12 11.20
CA ILE A 35 9.57 -0.58 10.04
C ILE A 35 9.21 -1.41 8.82
N LYS A 36 8.44 -0.83 7.90
CA LYS A 36 7.92 -1.49 6.70
C LYS A 36 8.96 -1.47 5.57
N LEU A 37 9.78 -2.52 5.48
CA LEU A 37 10.75 -2.73 4.39
C LEU A 37 10.19 -3.59 3.24
N ASN A 38 8.92 -3.97 3.33
CA ASN A 38 8.22 -4.83 2.37
C ASN A 38 7.67 -4.09 1.15
N ILE A 39 7.65 -2.76 1.17
CA ILE A 39 7.06 -1.93 0.10
C ILE A 39 8.03 -0.84 -0.35
N GLY A 40 8.16 -0.68 -1.66
CA GLY A 40 8.84 0.45 -2.28
C GLY A 40 7.94 1.67 -2.35
N ASN A 41 7.47 2.19 -1.21
CA ASN A 41 6.68 3.42 -1.15
C ASN A 41 7.61 4.61 -0.81
N PRO A 42 8.04 5.42 -1.80
CA PRO A 42 9.03 6.47 -1.56
C PRO A 42 8.58 7.52 -0.54
N ALA A 43 7.29 7.88 -0.54
CA ALA A 43 6.75 8.88 0.38
C ALA A 43 6.88 8.45 1.86
N ALA A 44 6.77 7.16 2.15
CA ALA A 44 6.97 6.64 3.51
C ALA A 44 8.42 6.81 4.02
N PHE A 45 9.36 7.08 3.11
CA PHE A 45 10.78 7.31 3.40
C PHE A 45 11.21 8.76 3.16
N GLY A 46 10.25 9.69 2.98
CA GLY A 46 10.53 11.12 2.81
C GLY A 46 10.97 11.52 1.40
N PHE A 47 10.67 10.71 0.39
CA PHE A 47 10.83 11.09 -1.01
C PHE A 47 9.52 11.66 -1.53
N ASP A 48 9.52 12.97 -1.78
CA ASP A 48 8.41 13.68 -2.42
C ASP A 48 8.59 13.76 -3.94
N ALA A 49 7.47 13.94 -4.65
CA ALA A 49 7.53 14.25 -6.07
C ALA A 49 8.17 15.65 -6.28
N PRO A 50 8.88 15.89 -7.39
CA PRO A 50 9.39 17.22 -7.71
C PRO A 50 8.29 18.29 -7.82
N ASP A 51 8.60 19.52 -7.43
CA ASP A 51 7.68 20.67 -7.45
C ASP A 51 7.06 20.92 -8.83
N GLU A 52 7.81 20.70 -9.91
CA GLU A 52 7.34 20.84 -11.28
C GLU A 52 6.14 19.92 -11.57
N ILE A 53 6.18 18.67 -11.08
CA ILE A 53 5.07 17.72 -11.25
C ILE A 53 3.82 18.20 -10.52
N PHE A 54 3.98 18.72 -9.31
CA PHE A 54 2.84 19.27 -8.54
C PHE A 54 2.23 20.47 -9.25
N TYR A 55 3.05 21.41 -9.72
CA TYR A 55 2.59 22.59 -10.44
C TYR A 55 1.81 22.19 -11.70
N ASP A 56 2.37 21.30 -12.52
CA ASP A 56 1.75 20.88 -13.78
C ASP A 56 0.43 20.15 -13.54
N VAL A 57 0.32 19.30 -12.51
CA VAL A 57 -0.95 18.65 -12.16
C VAL A 57 -2.00 19.68 -11.73
N ILE A 58 -1.63 20.65 -10.87
CA ILE A 58 -2.57 21.68 -10.38
C ILE A 58 -3.06 22.59 -11.52
N GLN A 59 -2.21 22.93 -12.48
CA GLN A 59 -2.61 23.78 -13.62
C GLN A 59 -3.56 23.07 -14.60
N ASN A 60 -3.55 21.74 -14.63
CA ASN A 60 -4.34 20.94 -15.56
C ASN A 60 -5.54 20.22 -14.90
N LEU A 61 -5.83 20.51 -13.63
CA LEU A 61 -7.03 20.07 -12.89
C LEU A 61 -8.19 21.05 -13.08
#